data_AF-A0A662Q7R0-F1
#
_entry.id   AF-A0A662Q7R0-F1
#
_cell.length_a   1.000
_cell.length_b   1.000
_cell.length_c   1.000
_cell.angle_alpha   90.00
_cell.angle_beta   90.00
_cell.angle_gamma   90.00
#
_symmetry.space_group_name_H-M   'P 1'
#
loop_
_entity.id
_entity.type
_entity.pdbx_description
1 polymer ?
#
loop_
_entity_poly.entity_id
_entity_poly.type
_entity_poly.pdbx_seq_one_letter_code
_entity_poly.pdbx_strand_id
1 'polypeptide(L)'
;MPIKAGDQPKELTPPKPRLSEKEIIEILDVLKLWKAAKELNLTSEQLASFIPKFNRYEEVKREYYRSRRDLVSEIKKLVEKKTLDQNEKAKLEELMAKLEELDDKFYSDIREAFRAMTEGLDTVQKAKLIVFLESYRRDIRRILMHLRELGERKR
;
A
#
# COMPACT_ATOMS: atom_id res chain seq x y z
N MET A 1 3.68 37.81 -53.74
CA MET A 1 4.02 36.88 -52.64
C MET A 1 5.05 37.56 -51.75
N PRO A 2 4.88 37.52 -50.42
CA PRO A 2 5.86 36.80 -49.62
C PRO A 2 5.23 35.94 -48.50
N ILE A 3 5.86 34.80 -48.25
CA ILE A 3 5.51 33.80 -47.24
C ILE A 3 5.85 34.36 -45.86
N LYS A 4 4.87 34.47 -44.95
CA LYS A 4 5.14 34.76 -43.54
C LYS A 4 5.63 33.47 -42.87
N ALA A 5 6.92 33.46 -42.53
CA ALA A 5 7.51 32.51 -41.60
C ALA A 5 6.85 32.69 -40.22
N GLY A 6 6.30 31.61 -39.68
CA GLY A 6 5.61 31.68 -38.40
C GLY A 6 5.15 30.35 -37.83
N ASP A 7 5.81 29.24 -38.18
CA ASP A 7 5.69 28.01 -37.38
C ASP A 7 7.02 27.81 -36.65
N GLN A 8 7.10 28.36 -35.45
CA GLN A 8 8.11 27.92 -34.49
C GLN A 8 7.82 26.44 -34.17
N PRO A 9 8.82 25.56 -34.19
CA PRO A 9 8.61 24.18 -33.79
C PRO A 9 8.14 24.17 -32.34
N LYS A 10 6.93 23.64 -32.10
CA LYS A 10 6.45 23.33 -30.76
C LYS A 10 7.53 22.50 -30.07
N GLU A 11 8.20 23.08 -29.09
CA GLU A 11 9.03 22.31 -28.16
C GLU A 11 8.13 21.23 -27.57
N LEU A 12 8.32 20.00 -28.07
CA LEU A 12 7.78 18.80 -27.47
C LEU A 12 8.52 18.64 -26.14
N THR A 13 8.07 19.36 -25.12
CA THR A 13 8.45 19.06 -23.74
C THR A 13 8.18 17.56 -23.56
N PRO A 14 9.21 16.74 -23.28
CA PRO A 14 9.00 15.32 -23.16
C PRO A 14 7.97 15.11 -22.05
N PRO A 15 6.92 14.29 -22.27
CA PRO A 15 5.91 14.05 -21.26
C PRO A 15 6.65 13.52 -20.03
N LYS A 16 6.54 14.24 -18.90
CA LYS A 16 7.11 13.82 -17.62
C LYS A 16 6.71 12.35 -17.41
N PRO A 17 7.67 11.41 -17.24
CA PRO A 17 7.33 10.01 -17.04
C PRO A 17 6.39 9.92 -15.84
N ARG A 18 5.15 9.50 -16.10
CA ARG A 18 4.16 9.28 -15.05
C ARG A 18 4.40 7.87 -14.55
N LEU A 19 4.98 7.75 -13.36
CA LEU A 19 5.06 6.46 -12.67
C LEU A 19 3.64 5.88 -12.54
N SER A 20 3.49 4.60 -12.85
CA SER A 20 2.27 3.85 -12.58
C SER A 20 2.06 3.68 -11.07
N GLU A 21 0.83 3.42 -10.66
CA GLU A 21 0.50 3.14 -9.25
C GLU A 21 1.32 1.96 -8.72
N LYS A 22 1.56 0.94 -9.56
CA LYS A 22 2.36 -0.23 -9.21
C LYS A 22 3.81 0.13 -8.90
N GLU A 23 4.45 0.93 -9.76
CA GLU A 23 5.83 1.38 -9.54
C GLU A 23 5.96 2.23 -8.28
N ILE A 24 4.97 3.08 -7.99
CA ILE A 24 4.95 3.88 -6.76
C ILE A 24 4.88 2.97 -5.53
N ILE A 25 4.03 1.94 -5.54
CA ILE A 25 3.92 0.98 -4.46
C ILE A 25 5.25 0.24 -4.25
N GLU A 26 5.87 -0.26 -5.31
CA GLU A 26 7.17 -0.94 -5.25
C GLU A 26 8.27 -0.05 -4.66
N ILE A 27 8.34 1.22 -5.07
CA ILE A 27 9.27 2.20 -4.49
C ILE A 27 9.01 2.40 -2.99
N LEU A 28 7.75 2.51 -2.59
CA LEU A 28 7.38 2.70 -1.18
C LEU A 28 7.70 1.47 -0.32
N ASP A 29 7.58 0.27 -0.87
CA ASP A 29 7.93 -0.98 -0.18
C ASP A 29 9.44 -1.08 0.06
N VAL A 30 10.23 -0.81 -0.99
CA VAL A 30 11.69 -0.78 -0.90
C VAL A 30 12.13 0.28 0.12
N LEU A 31 11.56 1.49 0.06
CA LEU A 31 11.86 2.56 1.02
C LEU A 31 11.50 2.15 2.46
N LYS A 32 10.38 1.45 2.65
CA LYS A 32 9.96 0.97 3.96
C LYS A 32 10.94 -0.04 4.54
N LEU A 33 11.33 -1.04 3.74
CA LEU A 33 12.30 -2.06 4.10
C LEU A 33 13.63 -1.42 4.51
N TRP A 34 14.15 -0.50 3.70
CA TRP A 34 15.40 0.20 4.00
C TRP A 34 15.34 1.02 5.28
N LYS A 35 14.24 1.75 5.49
CA LYS A 35 14.05 2.53 6.72
C LYS A 35 13.93 1.63 7.95
N ALA A 36 13.20 0.51 7.85
CA ALA A 36 13.10 -0.47 8.92
C ALA A 36 14.48 -1.03 9.28
N ALA A 37 15.24 -1.52 8.29
CA ALA A 37 16.57 -2.08 8.50
C ALA A 37 17.52 -1.09 9.18
N LYS A 38 17.48 0.18 8.77
CA LYS A 38 18.26 1.26 9.37
C LYS A 38 17.83 1.54 10.81
N GLU A 39 16.53 1.65 11.09
CA GLU A 39 16.01 1.93 12.43
C GLU A 39 16.40 0.84 13.44
N LEU A 40 16.31 -0.42 13.00
CA LEU A 40 16.66 -1.61 13.77
C LEU A 40 18.18 -1.82 13.90
N ASN A 41 19.01 -1.07 13.16
CA ASN A 41 20.45 -1.31 13.07
C ASN A 41 20.78 -2.79 12.76
N LEU A 42 20.09 -3.37 11.78
CA LEU A 42 20.29 -4.79 11.43
C LEU A 42 21.72 -5.04 10.93
N THR A 43 22.31 -6.15 11.38
CA THR A 43 23.55 -6.66 10.79
C THR A 43 23.28 -7.22 9.39
N SER A 44 24.32 -7.43 8.58
CA SER A 44 24.16 -8.04 7.24
C SER A 44 23.50 -9.42 7.29
N GLU A 45 23.81 -10.23 8.30
CA GLU A 45 23.20 -11.55 8.50
C GLU A 45 21.72 -11.43 8.89
N GLN A 46 21.39 -10.55 9.84
CA GLN A 46 20.01 -10.30 10.22
C GLN A 46 19.20 -9.74 9.03
N LEU A 47 19.79 -8.83 8.25
CA LEU A 47 19.15 -8.25 7.07
C LEU A 47 18.80 -9.32 6.02
N ALA A 48 19.72 -10.24 5.74
CA ALA A 48 19.48 -11.33 4.80
C ALA A 48 18.28 -12.21 5.21
N SER A 49 18.13 -12.48 6.51
CA SER A 49 16.96 -13.22 7.05
C SER A 49 15.69 -12.36 7.12
N PHE A 50 15.83 -11.06 7.38
CA PHE A 50 14.71 -10.14 7.58
C PHE A 50 13.95 -9.82 6.29
N ILE A 51 14.66 -9.58 5.17
CA ILE A 51 14.07 -9.18 3.88
C ILE A 51 12.93 -10.10 3.43
N PRO A 52 13.12 -11.43 3.30
CA PRO A 52 12.04 -12.31 2.83
C PRO A 52 10.84 -12.33 3.79
N LYS A 53 11.07 -12.26 5.11
CA LYS A 53 10.01 -12.26 6.12
C LYS A 53 9.24 -10.93 6.14
N PHE A 54 9.94 -9.83 5.94
CA PHE A 54 9.35 -8.51 5.76
C PHE A 54 8.48 -8.44 4.50
N ASN A 55 8.98 -8.97 3.37
CA ASN A 55 8.21 -9.04 2.13
C ASN A 55 6.93 -9.86 2.32
N ARG A 56 7.01 -11.01 3.01
CA ARG A 56 5.83 -11.81 3.35
C ARG A 56 4.83 -11.02 4.21
N TYR A 57 5.30 -10.29 5.20
CA TYR A 57 4.46 -9.42 6.03
C TYR A 57 3.75 -8.31 5.22
N GLU A 58 4.44 -7.69 4.26
CA GLU A 58 3.83 -6.71 3.35
C GLU A 58 2.83 -7.35 2.37
N GLU A 59 3.12 -8.54 1.85
CA GLU A 59 2.24 -9.30 0.96
C GLU A 59 0.92 -9.67 1.64
N VAL A 60 0.95 -10.23 2.85
CA VAL A 60 -0.26 -10.56 3.63
C VAL A 60 -1.19 -9.35 3.77
N LYS A 61 -0.64 -8.16 4.05
CA LYS A 61 -1.44 -6.93 4.12
C LYS A 61 -2.00 -6.53 2.77
N ARG A 62 -1.20 -6.63 1.70
CA ARG A 62 -1.62 -6.23 0.36
C ARG A 62 -2.77 -7.09 -0.14
N GLU A 63 -2.65 -8.40 0.02
CA GLU A 63 -3.69 -9.37 -0.31
C GLU A 63 -4.97 -9.07 0.47
N TYR A 64 -4.86 -8.88 1.79
CA TYR A 64 -5.99 -8.52 2.63
C TYR A 64 -6.68 -7.23 2.19
N TYR A 65 -5.94 -6.13 2.05
CA TYR A 65 -6.54 -4.84 1.69
C TYR A 65 -7.14 -4.83 0.28
N ARG A 66 -6.58 -5.61 -0.65
CA ARG A 66 -7.16 -5.80 -1.98
C ARG A 66 -8.49 -6.54 -1.88
N SER A 67 -8.50 -7.74 -1.29
CA SER A 67 -9.71 -8.57 -1.14
C SER A 67 -10.80 -7.84 -0.36
N ARG A 68 -10.42 -7.14 0.72
CA ARG A 68 -11.36 -6.34 1.51
C ARG A 68 -11.95 -5.18 0.72
N ARG A 69 -11.16 -4.50 -0.11
CA ARG A 69 -11.64 -3.42 -0.98
C ARG A 69 -12.68 -3.95 -1.97
N ASP A 70 -12.42 -5.11 -2.56
CA ASP A 70 -13.32 -5.73 -3.54
C ASP A 70 -14.65 -6.13 -2.87
N LEU A 71 -14.61 -6.81 -1.72
CA LEU A 71 -15.81 -7.16 -0.95
C LEU A 71 -16.63 -5.93 -0.53
N VAL A 72 -15.97 -4.91 0.04
CA VAL A 72 -16.65 -3.68 0.48
C VAL A 72 -17.27 -2.93 -0.72
N SER A 73 -16.61 -2.96 -1.88
CA SER A 73 -17.14 -2.38 -3.12
C SER A 73 -18.42 -3.09 -3.57
N GLU A 74 -18.47 -4.42 -3.49
CA GLU A 74 -19.67 -5.19 -3.79
C GLU A 74 -20.80 -4.94 -2.79
N ILE A 75 -20.51 -4.93 -1.50
CA ILE A 75 -21.46 -4.58 -0.44
C ILE A 75 -22.05 -3.20 -0.69
N LYS A 76 -21.20 -2.21 -0.97
CA LYS A 76 -21.62 -0.83 -1.25
C LYS A 76 -22.60 -0.77 -2.43
N LYS A 77 -22.31 -1.48 -3.53
CA LYS A 77 -23.21 -1.53 -4.71
C LYS A 77 -24.59 -2.09 -4.39
N LEU A 78 -24.71 -3.01 -3.44
CA LEU A 78 -25.99 -3.55 -3.01
C LEU A 78 -26.72 -2.56 -2.08
N VAL A 79 -26.02 -2.00 -1.09
CA VAL A 79 -26.61 -1.07 -0.12
C VAL A 79 -27.10 0.24 -0.76
N GLU A 80 -26.48 0.67 -1.87
CA GLU A 80 -26.92 1.87 -2.61
C GLU A 80 -28.21 1.66 -3.44
N LYS A 81 -28.72 0.43 -3.55
CA LYS A 81 -29.99 0.14 -4.22
C LYS A 81 -31.18 0.57 -3.36
N LYS A 82 -32.21 1.15 -3.98
CA LYS A 82 -33.44 1.60 -3.28
C LYS A 82 -34.23 0.45 -2.64
N THR A 83 -34.22 -0.72 -3.28
CA THR A 83 -34.89 -1.94 -2.81
C THR A 83 -34.05 -3.14 -3.23
N LEU A 84 -33.92 -4.10 -2.32
CA LEU A 84 -33.23 -5.37 -2.55
C LEU A 84 -34.25 -6.50 -2.66
N ASP A 85 -34.12 -7.34 -3.68
CA ASP A 85 -34.87 -8.59 -3.75
C ASP A 85 -34.31 -9.65 -2.77
N GLN A 86 -34.97 -10.81 -2.66
CA GLN A 86 -34.57 -11.86 -1.72
C GLN A 86 -33.19 -12.46 -2.03
N ASN A 87 -32.83 -12.59 -3.31
CA ASN A 87 -31.54 -13.11 -3.72
C ASN A 87 -30.42 -12.12 -3.43
N GLU A 88 -30.68 -10.82 -3.63
CA GLU A 88 -29.74 -9.75 -3.33
C GLU A 88 -29.51 -9.59 -1.83
N LYS A 89 -30.53 -9.82 -1.00
CA LYS A 89 -30.38 -9.89 0.47
C LYS A 89 -29.50 -11.07 0.89
N ALA A 90 -29.77 -12.27 0.36
CA ALA A 90 -28.95 -13.44 0.63
C ALA A 90 -27.48 -13.24 0.19
N LYS A 91 -27.26 -12.62 -0.98
CA LYS A 91 -25.92 -12.26 -1.44
C LYS A 91 -25.24 -11.24 -0.52
N LEU A 92 -25.97 -10.27 0.00
CA LEU A 92 -25.44 -9.28 0.94
C LEU A 92 -24.99 -9.97 2.25
N GLU A 93 -25.78 -10.89 2.77
CA GLU A 93 -25.42 -11.72 3.94
C GLU A 93 -24.16 -12.55 3.67
N GLU A 94 -24.06 -13.19 2.51
CA GLU A 94 -22.87 -13.96 2.09
C GLU A 94 -21.61 -13.08 2.01
N LEU A 95 -21.72 -11.88 1.41
CA LEU A 95 -20.59 -10.94 1.32
C LEU A 95 -20.13 -10.45 2.69
N MET A 96 -21.06 -10.24 3.62
CA MET A 96 -20.74 -9.88 5.00
C MET A 96 -20.02 -11.02 5.73
N ALA A 97 -20.50 -12.27 5.59
CA ALA A 97 -19.83 -13.44 6.17
C ALA A 97 -18.42 -13.64 5.61
N LYS A 98 -18.23 -13.50 4.28
CA LYS A 98 -16.90 -13.55 3.65
C LYS A 98 -15.96 -12.45 4.15
N LEU A 99 -16.48 -11.26 4.44
CA LEU A 99 -15.69 -10.18 5.00
C LEU A 99 -15.21 -10.49 6.41
N GLU A 100 -16.08 -11.07 7.25
CA GLU A 100 -15.74 -11.53 8.60
C GLU A 100 -14.66 -12.62 8.56
N GLU A 101 -14.84 -13.66 7.73
CA GLU A 101 -13.85 -14.72 7.54
C GLU A 101 -12.49 -14.17 7.04
N LEU A 102 -12.53 -13.20 6.12
CA LEU A 102 -11.33 -12.54 5.61
C LEU A 102 -10.59 -11.76 6.72
N ASP A 103 -11.34 -11.03 7.56
CA ASP A 103 -10.78 -10.27 8.68
C ASP A 103 -10.14 -11.23 9.72
N ASP A 104 -10.81 -12.32 10.08
CA ASP A 104 -10.29 -13.32 11.01
C ASP A 104 -9.02 -13.99 10.50
N LYS A 105 -9.03 -14.43 9.24
CA LYS A 105 -7.85 -15.02 8.60
C LYS A 105 -6.69 -14.04 8.58
N PHE A 106 -6.94 -12.78 8.25
CA PHE A 106 -5.91 -11.75 8.23
C PHE A 106 -5.26 -11.55 9.60
N TYR A 107 -6.03 -11.51 10.69
CA TYR A 107 -5.47 -11.35 12.04
C TYR A 107 -4.57 -12.51 12.46
N SER A 108 -4.88 -13.73 12.01
CA SER A 108 -4.00 -14.89 12.20
C SER A 108 -2.73 -14.77 11.37
N ASP A 109 -2.86 -14.58 10.05
CA ASP A 109 -1.74 -14.54 9.12
C ASP A 109 -0.76 -13.40 9.42
N ILE A 110 -1.27 -12.21 9.76
CA ILE A 110 -0.42 -11.05 10.02
C ILE A 110 0.38 -11.22 11.32
N ARG A 111 -0.19 -11.92 12.31
CA ARG A 111 0.45 -12.23 13.58
C ARG A 111 1.55 -13.26 13.38
N GLU A 112 1.31 -14.28 12.57
CA GLU A 112 2.31 -15.27 12.19
C GLU A 112 3.47 -14.63 11.41
N ALA A 113 3.15 -13.84 10.38
CA ALA A 113 4.15 -13.13 9.59
C ALA A 113 4.99 -12.16 10.44
N PHE A 114 4.36 -11.46 11.40
CA PHE A 114 5.09 -10.60 12.33
C PHE A 114 6.02 -11.40 13.24
N ARG A 115 5.56 -12.53 13.80
CA ARG A 115 6.40 -13.41 14.63
C ARG A 115 7.63 -13.88 13.85
N ALA A 116 7.42 -14.39 12.63
CA ALA A 116 8.51 -14.81 11.76
C ALA A 116 9.49 -13.66 11.48
N MET A 117 8.99 -12.49 11.09
CA MET A 117 9.79 -11.29 10.82
C MET A 117 10.64 -10.85 12.03
N THR A 118 10.17 -11.07 13.25
CA THR A 118 10.90 -10.73 14.48
C THR A 118 11.82 -11.84 15.02
N GLU A 119 11.86 -12.98 14.36
CA GLU A 119 12.75 -14.08 14.73
C GLU A 119 14.22 -13.67 14.49
N GLY A 120 15.08 -13.88 15.49
CA GLY A 120 16.48 -13.45 15.44
C GLY A 120 16.72 -11.96 15.75
N LEU A 121 15.67 -11.20 16.05
CA LEU A 121 15.79 -9.84 16.57
C LEU A 121 15.84 -9.84 18.11
N ASP A 122 16.64 -8.94 18.67
CA ASP A 122 16.64 -8.70 20.11
C ASP A 122 15.39 -7.91 20.57
N THR A 123 15.20 -7.78 21.89
CA THR A 123 14.03 -7.11 22.48
C THR A 123 13.93 -5.63 22.06
N VAL A 124 15.06 -4.92 21.95
CA VAL A 124 15.10 -3.50 21.55
C VAL A 124 14.77 -3.36 20.07
N GLN A 125 15.33 -4.21 19.21
CA GLN A 125 15.03 -4.26 17.78
C GLN A 125 13.54 -4.56 17.53
N LYS A 126 12.95 -5.49 18.28
CA LYS A 126 11.50 -5.78 18.23
C LYS A 126 10.66 -4.57 18.61
N ALA A 127 11.00 -3.90 19.71
CA ALA A 127 10.29 -2.69 20.15
C ALA A 127 10.39 -1.57 19.11
N LYS A 128 11.58 -1.33 18.56
CA LYS A 128 11.79 -0.37 17.47
C LYS A 128 10.97 -0.70 16.23
N LEU A 129 10.87 -1.98 15.86
CA LEU A 129 10.07 -2.40 14.72
C LEU A 129 8.58 -2.08 14.91
N ILE A 130 8.05 -2.33 16.11
CA ILE A 130 6.66 -1.99 16.44
C ILE A 130 6.44 -0.48 16.29
N VAL A 131 7.30 0.33 16.90
CA VAL A 131 7.21 1.81 16.82
C VAL A 131 7.32 2.28 15.37
N PHE A 132 8.27 1.73 14.60
CA PHE A 132 8.46 2.05 13.19
C PHE A 132 7.22 1.73 12.35
N LEU A 133 6.61 0.54 12.51
CA LEU A 133 5.44 0.15 11.72
C LEU A 133 4.21 1.04 12.00
N GLU A 134 4.08 1.52 13.23
CA GLU A 134 3.03 2.46 13.63
C GLU A 134 3.27 3.88 13.10
N SER A 135 4.50 4.39 13.20
CA SER A 135 4.84 5.75 12.75
C SER A 135 4.95 5.87 11.22
N TYR A 136 5.48 4.84 10.54
CA TYR A 136 5.75 4.88 9.09
C TYR A 136 4.52 5.22 8.26
N ARG A 137 3.36 4.66 8.61
CA ARG A 137 2.09 4.92 7.91
C ARG A 137 1.72 6.40 7.96
N ARG A 138 1.94 7.06 9.09
CA ARG A 138 1.69 8.49 9.28
C ARG A 138 2.67 9.32 8.47
N ASP A 139 3.95 8.94 8.49
CA ASP A 139 5.01 9.68 7.80
C ASP A 139 4.89 9.63 6.28
N ILE A 140 4.63 8.45 5.71
CA ILE A 140 4.40 8.33 4.26
C ILE A 140 3.17 9.11 3.82
N ARG A 141 2.08 9.07 4.59
CA ARG A 141 0.88 9.86 4.26
C ARG A 141 1.21 11.35 4.19
N ARG A 142 1.95 11.88 5.18
CA ARG A 142 2.41 13.28 5.19
C ARG A 142 3.27 13.61 3.96
N ILE A 143 4.22 12.73 3.62
CA ILE A 143 5.09 12.91 2.44
C ILE A 143 4.26 12.94 1.15
N LEU A 144 3.34 11.99 0.96
CA LEU A 144 2.48 11.93 -0.24
C LEU A 144 1.59 13.17 -0.37
N MET A 145 1.04 13.67 0.75
CA MET A 145 0.26 14.91 0.75
C MET A 145 1.11 16.12 0.32
N HIS A 146 2.30 16.29 0.87
CA HIS A 146 3.20 17.38 0.46
C HIS A 146 3.65 17.28 -0.99
N LEU A 147 3.93 16.06 -1.49
CA LEU A 147 4.27 15.87 -2.91
C LEU A 147 3.11 16.27 -3.84
N ARG A 148 1.86 15.99 -3.43
CA ARG A 148 0.68 16.44 -4.16
C ARG A 148 0.56 17.97 -4.19
N GLU A 149 0.69 18.63 -3.04
CA GLU A 149 0.66 20.10 -2.94
C GLU A 149 1.73 20.77 -3.81
N LEU A 150 2.96 20.24 -3.80
CA LEU A 150 4.05 20.76 -4.64
C LEU A 150 3.79 20.55 -6.14
N GLY A 151 3.13 19.46 -6.51
CA GLY A 151 2.70 19.19 -7.88
C GLY A 151 1.60 20.15 -8.37
N GLU A 152 0.70 20.56 -7.47
CA GLU A 152 -0.39 21.51 -7.76
C GLU A 152 0.15 22.96 -7.87
N ARG A 153 1.16 23.35 -7.08
CA ARG A 153 1.80 24.70 -7.16
C ARG A 153 2.67 24.92 -8.41
N LYS A 154 3.09 23.85 -9.09
CA LYS A 154 3.90 23.91 -10.32
C LYS A 154 3.06 23.79 -11.60
N ARG A 155 1.74 23.84 -11.50
CA ARG A 155 0.78 23.91 -12.61
C ARG A 155 0.15 25.28 -12.64
#